data_AF-A0AAX1SG52-F1
#
_entry.id   AF-A0AAX1SG52-F1
#
_cell.length_a   1.000
_cell.length_b   1.000
_cell.length_c   1.000
_cell.angle_alpha   90.00
_cell.angle_beta   90.00
_cell.angle_gamma   90.00
#
_symmetry.space_group_name_H-M   'P 1'
#
loop_
_entity.id
_entity.type
_entity.pdbx_description
1 polymer ?
#
loop_
_entity_poly.entity_id
_entity_poly.type
_entity_poly.pdbx_seq_one_letter_code
_entity_poly.pdbx_strand_id
1 'polypeptide(L)'
;MGQSRWMMMTALTAGMMAVMAVTGWAAQPGMHRAGAVSDTARTEAHGDAQYRPAVIDGNIQPQNLTGAEDADQLIVVVGTGGCNADTYYYKKGDDTWNLEWKEASIVGRGGITSEKAEGDGRTPAGTYGFTMAFGLKDDPGSVLPYHKIVKGDYWVDDSASPYYNKLVNTSTTPRTWNSAENLAAASPYYDYALALDYNQDCVPGKGSAIFLHCFTASADNGSAGCIRLPEARAKELVQSATGQTRIVIAENMESLR
;
A
#
# COMPACT_ATOMS: atom_id res chain seq x y z
N MET A 1 36.14 -22.38 -44.45
CA MET A 1 34.69 -22.09 -44.52
C MET A 1 33.98 -23.38 -44.84
N GLY A 2 33.11 -23.87 -43.95
CA GLY A 2 32.33 -25.09 -44.21
C GLY A 2 32.07 -25.89 -42.94
N GLN A 3 30.86 -25.75 -42.40
CA GLN A 3 30.24 -26.72 -41.50
C GLN A 3 28.80 -26.87 -41.99
N SER A 4 28.55 -27.92 -42.75
CA SER A 4 27.25 -28.45 -43.09
C SER A 4 26.87 -29.51 -42.05
N ARG A 5 25.61 -29.56 -41.61
CA ARG A 5 24.91 -30.78 -41.21
C ARG A 5 23.40 -30.54 -41.12
N TRP A 6 22.68 -31.12 -42.06
CA TRP A 6 21.27 -31.47 -41.98
C TRP A 6 21.17 -32.98 -41.76
N MET A 7 20.30 -33.43 -40.86
CA MET A 7 19.53 -34.66 -41.07
C MET A 7 18.34 -34.72 -40.11
N MET A 8 17.14 -34.74 -40.71
CA MET A 8 15.89 -35.18 -40.11
C MET A 8 15.92 -36.70 -39.86
N MET A 9 15.15 -37.18 -38.88
CA MET A 9 14.44 -38.46 -39.01
C MET A 9 13.25 -38.56 -38.04
N THR A 10 12.15 -39.02 -38.61
CA THR A 10 10.78 -39.24 -38.14
C THR A 10 10.57 -40.65 -37.59
N ALA A 11 9.61 -40.84 -36.66
CA ALA A 11 8.64 -41.96 -36.59
C ALA A 11 7.80 -41.81 -35.30
N LEU A 12 6.47 -41.61 -35.32
CA LEU A 12 5.33 -42.52 -35.58
C LEU A 12 5.18 -43.67 -34.57
N THR A 13 4.11 -43.62 -33.77
CA THR A 13 3.22 -44.77 -33.47
C THR A 13 1.80 -44.29 -33.19
N ALA A 14 0.85 -44.94 -33.88
CA ALA A 14 -0.60 -44.79 -33.79
C ALA A 14 -1.23 -46.01 -33.09
N GLY A 15 -2.51 -45.90 -32.71
CA GLY A 15 -3.37 -47.01 -32.26
C GLY A 15 -4.43 -46.49 -31.28
N MET A 16 -5.72 -46.23 -31.55
CA MET A 16 -6.80 -46.76 -32.40
C MET A 16 -7.92 -47.37 -31.54
N MET A 17 -9.15 -47.18 -32.03
CA MET A 17 -10.49 -47.17 -31.39
C MET A 17 -11.09 -48.52 -30.91
N ALA A 18 -12.25 -48.35 -30.24
CA ALA A 18 -13.46 -49.18 -30.15
C ALA A 18 -13.62 -49.91 -28.80
N VAL A 19 -14.81 -49.98 -28.17
CA VAL A 19 -16.06 -50.59 -28.67
C VAL A 19 -17.29 -50.07 -27.90
N MET A 20 -18.43 -50.02 -28.61
CA MET A 20 -19.78 -49.66 -28.15
C MET A 20 -20.47 -50.75 -27.30
N ALA A 21 -21.45 -50.31 -26.52
CA ALA A 21 -22.41 -51.08 -25.72
C ALA A 21 -23.20 -52.15 -26.50
N VAL A 22 -23.59 -53.25 -25.83
CA VAL A 22 -24.95 -53.85 -25.86
C VAL A 22 -25.13 -54.77 -24.64
N THR A 23 -26.16 -54.55 -23.82
CA THR A 23 -26.93 -55.63 -23.18
C THR A 23 -28.42 -55.27 -23.23
N GLY A 24 -29.21 -56.04 -24.01
CA GLY A 24 -30.67 -56.10 -23.89
C GLY A 24 -31.08 -56.81 -22.58
N TRP A 25 -32.32 -56.77 -22.09
CA TRP A 25 -33.57 -57.16 -22.76
C TRP A 25 -34.80 -56.54 -22.03
N ALA A 26 -35.97 -56.67 -22.63
CA ALA A 26 -37.17 -55.84 -22.49
C ALA A 26 -38.16 -56.19 -21.36
N ALA A 27 -38.96 -55.20 -20.94
CA ALA A 27 -40.42 -55.30 -20.66
C ALA A 27 -41.07 -53.89 -20.63
N GLN A 28 -42.24 -53.72 -21.28
CA GLN A 28 -43.03 -52.48 -21.36
C GLN A 28 -44.05 -52.33 -20.17
N PRO A 29 -45.07 -51.44 -20.21
CA PRO A 29 -45.09 -50.14 -19.53
C PRO A 29 -46.17 -50.02 -18.43
N GLY A 30 -46.05 -49.03 -17.55
CA GLY A 30 -47.10 -48.68 -16.60
C GLY A 30 -46.99 -47.22 -16.13
N MET A 31 -47.96 -46.41 -16.52
CA MET A 31 -48.24 -45.09 -15.93
C MET A 31 -48.49 -45.22 -14.42
N HIS A 32 -47.89 -44.35 -13.59
CA HIS A 32 -48.60 -43.39 -12.74
C HIS A 32 -47.71 -42.80 -11.62
N ARG A 33 -47.80 -41.47 -11.53
CA ARG A 33 -47.74 -40.60 -10.34
C ARG A 33 -46.39 -40.28 -9.68
N ALA A 34 -46.23 -38.97 -9.52
CA ALA A 34 -45.15 -38.25 -8.86
C ALA A 34 -45.01 -38.60 -7.36
N GLY A 35 -43.75 -38.68 -6.92
CA GLY A 35 -43.34 -38.60 -5.53
C GLY A 35 -42.02 -37.84 -5.47
N ALA A 36 -42.05 -36.62 -4.94
CA ALA A 36 -40.85 -35.83 -4.69
C ALA A 36 -40.11 -36.42 -3.49
N VAL A 37 -38.83 -36.76 -3.68
CA VAL A 37 -37.90 -37.11 -2.61
C VAL A 37 -37.03 -35.88 -2.36
N SER A 38 -37.12 -35.35 -1.15
CA SER A 38 -36.31 -34.25 -0.65
C SER A 38 -34.89 -34.74 -0.36
N ASP A 39 -33.93 -34.33 -1.18
CA ASP A 39 -32.51 -34.52 -0.88
C ASP A 39 -32.02 -33.31 -0.07
N THR A 40 -31.55 -33.59 1.15
CA THR A 40 -31.10 -32.57 2.10
C THR A 40 -29.64 -32.27 1.83
N ALA A 41 -29.38 -31.33 0.92
CA ALA A 41 -28.06 -30.73 0.80
C ALA A 41 -27.85 -29.78 1.99
N ARG A 42 -26.95 -30.17 2.90
CA ARG A 42 -26.31 -29.26 3.84
C ARG A 42 -25.49 -28.25 3.04
N THR A 43 -26.03 -27.05 2.86
CA THR A 43 -25.24 -25.89 2.46
C THR A 43 -24.47 -25.43 3.69
N GLU A 44 -23.16 -25.66 3.69
CA GLU A 44 -22.25 -25.01 4.64
C GLU A 44 -22.31 -23.50 4.38
N ALA A 45 -22.80 -22.75 5.37
CA ALA A 45 -22.77 -21.30 5.37
C ALA A 45 -21.32 -20.86 5.58
N HIS A 46 -20.61 -20.58 4.48
CA HIS A 46 -19.50 -19.63 4.53
C HIS A 46 -20.10 -18.28 4.90
N GLY A 47 -19.98 -17.90 6.17
CA GLY A 47 -20.50 -16.63 6.67
C GLY A 47 -19.85 -15.47 5.92
N ASP A 48 -20.67 -14.66 5.26
CA ASP A 48 -20.29 -13.33 4.78
C ASP A 48 -19.66 -12.60 5.96
N ALA A 49 -18.40 -12.18 5.83
CA ALA A 49 -17.81 -11.24 6.76
C ALA A 49 -18.74 -10.02 6.83
N GLN A 50 -19.39 -9.81 7.97
CA GLN A 50 -20.33 -8.71 8.12
C GLN A 50 -19.62 -7.40 7.79
N TYR A 51 -20.14 -6.65 6.82
CA TYR A 51 -19.68 -5.30 6.55
C TYR A 51 -19.76 -4.47 7.84
N ARG A 52 -18.63 -3.89 8.26
CA ARG A 52 -18.55 -2.99 9.41
C ARG A 52 -18.17 -1.59 8.88
N PRO A 53 -18.98 -0.55 9.09
CA PRO A 53 -18.68 0.76 8.55
C PRO A 53 -17.43 1.36 9.21
N ALA A 54 -16.52 1.89 8.40
CA ALA A 54 -15.30 2.58 8.85
C ALA A 54 -15.60 3.89 9.61
N VAL A 55 -16.78 4.49 9.39
CA VAL A 55 -17.21 5.73 10.03
C VAL A 55 -18.64 5.58 10.53
N ILE A 56 -18.89 5.94 11.79
CA ILE A 56 -20.22 5.96 12.43
C ILE A 56 -20.42 7.35 13.04
N ASP A 57 -21.50 8.04 12.67
CA ASP A 57 -21.83 9.39 13.15
C ASP A 57 -20.67 10.39 13.03
N GLY A 58 -19.90 10.29 11.94
CA GLY A 58 -18.72 11.14 11.68
C GLY A 58 -17.45 10.74 12.43
N ASN A 59 -17.49 9.68 13.24
CA ASN A 59 -16.34 9.17 13.99
C ASN A 59 -15.75 7.95 13.32
N ILE A 60 -14.44 8.00 13.06
CA ILE A 60 -13.66 6.86 12.56
C ILE A 60 -13.75 5.71 13.57
N GLN A 61 -13.97 4.50 13.06
CA GLN A 61 -13.97 3.24 13.80
C GLN A 61 -12.67 2.50 13.46
N PRO A 62 -11.56 2.70 14.19
CA PRO A 62 -10.25 2.22 13.76
C PRO A 62 -10.20 0.70 13.61
N GLN A 63 -10.95 -0.04 14.44
CA GLN A 63 -11.09 -1.50 14.36
C GLN A 63 -11.73 -2.02 13.07
N ASN A 64 -12.38 -1.15 12.30
CA ASN A 64 -13.02 -1.49 11.03
C ASN A 64 -12.19 -1.05 9.82
N LEU A 65 -11.04 -0.41 10.02
CA LEU A 65 -10.17 0.02 8.92
C LEU A 65 -9.34 -1.16 8.39
N THR A 66 -9.09 -1.13 7.09
CA THR A 66 -8.16 -2.06 6.44
C THR A 66 -6.78 -1.97 7.10
N GLY A 67 -6.21 -3.13 7.45
CA GLY A 67 -4.91 -3.24 8.13
C GLY A 67 -4.93 -3.08 9.65
N ALA A 68 -6.07 -2.79 10.28
CA ALA A 68 -6.18 -2.63 11.73
C ALA A 68 -5.96 -3.93 12.52
N GLU A 69 -6.24 -5.09 11.91
CA GLU A 69 -6.13 -6.40 12.56
C GLU A 69 -4.73 -6.68 13.09
N ASP A 70 -3.72 -6.45 12.26
CA ASP A 70 -2.30 -6.67 12.57
C ASP A 70 -1.58 -5.42 13.08
N ALA A 71 -2.27 -4.28 13.15
CA ALA A 71 -1.66 -3.02 13.56
C ALA A 71 -1.62 -2.85 15.08
N ASP A 72 -0.54 -2.26 15.59
CA ASP A 72 -0.42 -1.75 16.96
C ASP A 72 -0.81 -0.27 17.07
N GLN A 73 -0.71 0.44 15.94
CA GLN A 73 -0.88 1.87 15.79
C GLN A 73 -1.49 2.16 14.42
N LEU A 74 -2.41 3.11 14.36
CA LEU A 74 -3.00 3.59 13.12
C LEU A 74 -2.79 5.09 12.99
N ILE A 75 -2.21 5.51 11.87
CA ILE A 75 -2.19 6.89 11.42
C ILE A 75 -3.24 7.00 10.32
N VAL A 76 -4.29 7.78 10.51
CA VAL A 76 -5.37 7.91 9.51
C VAL A 76 -5.31 9.32 8.93
N VAL A 77 -5.11 9.45 7.62
CA VAL A 77 -5.03 10.71 6.90
C VAL A 77 -6.25 10.85 6.01
N VAL A 78 -7.06 11.88 6.26
CA VAL A 78 -8.33 12.10 5.56
C VAL A 78 -8.32 13.47 4.91
N GLY A 79 -8.49 13.51 3.58
CA GLY A 79 -8.61 14.76 2.84
C GLY A 79 -9.81 15.60 3.30
N THR A 80 -9.58 16.90 3.45
CA THR A 80 -10.62 17.89 3.81
C THR A 80 -10.84 18.93 2.70
N GLY A 81 -10.13 18.79 1.58
CA GLY A 81 -10.30 19.59 0.37
C GLY A 81 -8.99 20.23 -0.11
N GLY A 82 -8.76 20.19 -1.43
CA GLY A 82 -7.50 20.64 -2.01
C GLY A 82 -6.33 19.82 -1.46
N CYS A 83 -5.32 20.49 -0.90
CA CYS A 83 -4.18 19.86 -0.24
C CYS A 83 -4.32 19.76 1.29
N ASN A 84 -5.48 20.12 1.85
CA ASN A 84 -5.73 20.02 3.28
C ASN A 84 -6.20 18.61 3.65
N ALA A 85 -5.78 18.13 4.82
CA ALA A 85 -6.20 16.87 5.40
C ALA A 85 -6.21 16.96 6.93
N ASP A 86 -6.98 16.09 7.57
CA ASP A 86 -6.85 15.80 9.00
C ASP A 86 -6.09 14.48 9.18
N THR A 87 -5.10 14.48 10.07
CA THR A 87 -4.41 13.26 10.50
C THR A 87 -4.84 12.89 11.91
N TYR A 88 -5.19 11.62 12.12
CA TYR A 88 -5.59 11.03 13.38
C TYR A 88 -4.55 9.98 13.76
N TYR A 89 -4.10 9.97 15.01
CA TYR A 89 -3.20 8.94 15.50
C TYR A 89 -3.88 8.14 16.60
N TYR A 90 -3.97 6.84 16.37
CA TYR A 90 -4.56 5.88 17.29
C TYR A 90 -3.52 4.87 17.76
N LYS A 91 -3.64 4.45 19.02
CA LYS A 91 -2.90 3.33 19.59
C LYS A 91 -3.85 2.22 20.00
N LYS A 92 -3.47 0.98 19.72
CA LYS A 92 -4.19 -0.21 20.16
C LYS A 92 -3.90 -0.43 21.65
N GLY A 93 -4.94 -0.40 22.46
CA GLY A 93 -4.95 -0.94 23.82
C GLY A 93 -5.36 -2.41 23.82
N ASP A 94 -5.59 -2.97 25.00
CA ASP A 94 -5.90 -4.39 25.16
C ASP A 94 -7.18 -4.80 24.41
N ASP A 95 -8.24 -3.98 24.50
CA ASP A 95 -9.55 -4.26 23.89
C ASP A 95 -10.11 -3.09 23.05
N THR A 96 -9.41 -1.95 22.99
CA THR A 96 -9.90 -0.72 22.34
C THR A 96 -8.82 0.01 21.57
N TRP A 97 -9.24 0.80 20.58
CA TRP A 97 -8.37 1.80 19.95
C TRP A 97 -8.54 3.15 20.63
N ASN A 98 -7.45 3.77 21.07
CA ASN A 98 -7.45 5.06 21.72
C ASN A 98 -7.00 6.13 20.73
N LEU A 99 -7.78 7.20 20.56
CA LEU A 99 -7.35 8.39 19.81
C LEU A 99 -6.40 9.19 20.69
N GLU A 100 -5.13 9.23 20.32
CA GLU A 100 -4.11 10.00 21.03
C GLU A 100 -4.20 11.49 20.67
N TRP A 101 -4.35 11.79 19.38
CA TRP A 101 -4.56 13.15 18.89
C TRP A 101 -5.11 13.18 17.47
N LYS A 102 -5.66 14.35 17.13
CA LYS A 102 -6.01 14.78 15.79
C LYS A 102 -5.23 16.06 15.49
N GLU A 103 -4.67 16.16 14.30
CA GLU A 103 -3.89 17.32 13.85
C GLU A 103 -4.23 17.69 12.41
N ALA A 104 -4.26 18.98 12.10
CA ALA A 104 -4.35 19.44 10.72
C ALA A 104 -3.04 19.13 9.98
N SER A 105 -3.16 18.66 8.75
CA SER A 105 -2.04 18.17 7.94
C SER A 105 -2.17 18.63 6.48
N ILE A 106 -1.06 18.57 5.75
CA ILE A 106 -1.01 18.92 4.33
C ILE A 106 -0.57 17.70 3.52
N VAL A 107 -1.31 17.41 2.46
CA VAL A 107 -1.04 16.33 1.51
C VAL A 107 -0.55 16.89 0.17
N GLY A 108 -0.47 16.04 -0.86
CA GLY A 108 -0.13 16.46 -2.22
C GLY A 108 -0.95 17.67 -2.67
N ARG A 109 -0.31 18.59 -3.41
CA ARG A 109 -0.95 19.78 -4.00
C ARG A 109 -2.19 19.47 -4.83
N GLY A 110 -2.22 18.29 -5.45
CA GLY A 110 -3.36 17.77 -6.21
C GLY A 110 -4.35 16.95 -5.38
N GLY A 111 -4.22 16.93 -4.05
CA GLY A 111 -5.02 16.14 -3.12
C GLY A 111 -4.56 14.69 -2.98
N ILE A 112 -5.47 13.84 -2.52
CA ILE A 112 -5.28 12.39 -2.38
C ILE A 112 -5.94 11.71 -3.60
N THR A 113 -5.39 10.59 -4.06
CA THR A 113 -5.96 9.83 -5.18
C THR A 113 -5.70 8.34 -5.09
N SER A 114 -6.68 7.54 -5.54
CA SER A 114 -6.49 6.11 -5.83
C SER A 114 -5.75 5.84 -7.16
N GLU A 115 -5.65 6.83 -8.05
CA GLU A 115 -5.02 6.72 -9.38
C GLU A 115 -3.64 7.41 -9.41
N LYS A 116 -2.77 7.07 -8.45
CA LYS A 116 -1.45 7.68 -8.30
C LYS A 116 -0.55 7.41 -9.52
N ALA A 117 0.16 8.46 -9.96
CA ALA A 117 1.19 8.40 -10.99
C ALA A 117 2.43 9.25 -10.62
N GLU A 118 3.56 9.01 -11.26
CA GLU A 118 4.78 9.81 -11.03
C GLU A 118 4.58 11.28 -11.43
N GLY A 119 5.06 12.21 -10.60
CA GLY A 119 4.98 13.66 -10.83
C GLY A 119 3.57 14.30 -10.72
N ASP A 120 2.51 13.53 -10.45
CA ASP A 120 1.13 14.02 -10.40
C ASP A 120 0.84 15.03 -9.27
N GLY A 121 1.71 15.12 -8.27
CA GLY A 121 1.53 16.00 -7.13
C GLY A 121 0.46 15.54 -6.14
N ARG A 122 0.09 14.26 -6.15
CA ARG A 122 -0.98 13.70 -5.31
C ARG A 122 -0.45 12.69 -4.31
N THR A 123 -1.11 12.57 -3.16
CA THR A 123 -0.83 11.54 -2.16
C THR A 123 -1.61 10.27 -2.51
N PRO A 124 -0.99 9.07 -2.47
CA PRO A 124 -1.70 7.84 -2.80
C PRO A 124 -2.70 7.46 -1.69
N ALA A 125 -3.94 7.18 -2.07
CA ALA A 125 -4.94 6.58 -1.19
C ALA A 125 -4.64 5.07 -1.02
N GLY A 126 -4.77 4.56 0.20
CA GLY A 126 -4.52 3.16 0.52
C GLY A 126 -4.08 2.94 1.96
N THR A 127 -3.70 1.70 2.27
CA THR A 127 -3.11 1.33 3.57
C THR A 127 -1.66 0.93 3.35
N TYR A 128 -0.75 1.52 4.11
CA TYR A 128 0.69 1.36 3.98
C TYR A 128 1.35 1.11 5.33
N GLY A 129 2.51 0.47 5.33
CA GLY A 129 3.44 0.44 6.45
C GLY A 129 4.56 1.47 6.28
N PHE A 130 5.58 1.34 7.12
CA PHE A 130 6.78 2.16 7.08
C PHE A 130 8.03 1.29 6.95
N THR A 131 8.94 1.69 6.06
CA THR A 131 10.18 0.93 5.79
C THR A 131 11.32 1.36 6.69
N MET A 132 11.42 2.65 6.98
CA MET A 132 12.43 3.22 7.87
C MET A 132 12.02 4.60 8.37
N ALA A 133 12.63 5.02 9.47
CA ALA A 133 12.69 6.42 9.86
C ALA A 133 13.96 7.05 9.29
N PHE A 134 13.94 8.36 9.05
CA PHE A 134 15.11 9.10 8.62
C PHE A 134 15.02 10.56 9.00
N GLY A 135 16.14 11.28 8.99
CA GLY A 135 16.10 12.72 9.21
C GLY A 135 17.44 13.43 9.23
N LEU A 136 17.37 14.76 9.14
CA LEU A 136 18.48 15.70 9.22
C LEU A 136 18.95 15.90 10.67
N LYS A 137 18.04 15.77 11.64
CA LYS A 137 18.36 15.78 13.08
C LYS A 137 18.83 14.40 13.53
N ASP A 138 19.38 14.31 14.74
CA ASP A 138 19.83 13.02 15.27
C ASP A 138 18.62 12.15 15.61
N ASP A 139 18.83 10.84 15.68
CA ASP A 139 17.81 9.87 16.03
C ASP A 139 17.13 10.27 17.36
N PRO A 140 15.81 10.57 17.36
CA PRO A 140 15.10 10.97 18.57
C PRO A 140 14.75 9.78 19.48
N GLY A 141 15.21 8.57 19.16
CA GLY A 141 14.85 7.31 19.83
C GLY A 141 13.85 6.49 19.01
N SER A 142 14.08 6.37 17.70
CA SER A 142 13.22 5.64 16.78
C SER A 142 13.24 4.14 17.06
N VAL A 143 12.08 3.50 16.89
CA VAL A 143 11.95 2.04 16.97
C VAL A 143 12.28 1.39 15.62
N LEU A 144 11.91 2.03 14.51
CA LEU A 144 12.33 1.61 13.17
C LEU A 144 13.82 1.93 12.96
N PRO A 145 14.49 1.25 12.00
CA PRO A 145 15.82 1.66 11.58
C PRO A 145 15.83 3.15 11.21
N TYR A 146 16.76 3.91 11.80
CA TYR A 146 16.89 5.35 11.57
C TYR A 146 18.07 5.64 10.64
N HIS A 147 17.80 6.24 9.49
CA HIS A 147 18.82 6.76 8.59
C HIS A 147 19.09 8.23 8.86
N LYS A 148 20.26 8.54 9.44
CA LYS A 148 20.74 9.92 9.55
C LYS A 148 21.10 10.44 8.16
N ILE A 149 20.37 11.45 7.68
CA ILE A 149 20.67 12.09 6.40
C ILE A 149 22.07 12.72 6.47
N VAL A 150 22.88 12.39 5.47
CA VAL A 150 24.22 12.95 5.26
C VAL A 150 24.32 13.60 3.88
N LYS A 151 25.38 14.37 3.67
CA LYS A 151 25.67 14.98 2.37
C LYS A 151 25.75 13.89 1.29
N GLY A 152 25.03 14.12 0.19
CA GLY A 152 25.02 13.21 -0.95
C GLY A 152 23.92 12.15 -0.90
N ASP A 153 23.07 12.15 0.14
CA ASP A 153 21.86 11.32 0.15
C ASP A 153 20.80 11.88 -0.81
N TYR A 154 20.32 11.01 -1.68
CA TYR A 154 19.27 11.29 -2.63
C TYR A 154 18.21 10.19 -2.61
N TRP A 155 16.94 10.58 -2.73
CA TRP A 155 15.88 9.65 -3.11
C TRP A 155 15.55 9.84 -4.58
N VAL A 156 15.77 8.81 -5.39
CA VAL A 156 15.66 8.94 -6.84
C VAL A 156 14.20 8.80 -7.29
N ASP A 157 13.67 9.84 -7.93
CA ASP A 157 12.30 9.90 -8.48
C ASP A 157 12.27 9.71 -10.02
N ASP A 158 13.43 9.58 -10.66
CA ASP A 158 13.54 9.28 -12.09
C ASP A 158 13.13 7.82 -12.40
N SER A 159 11.96 7.66 -13.01
CA SER A 159 11.41 6.34 -13.40
C SER A 159 12.26 5.56 -14.41
N ALA A 160 13.18 6.21 -15.12
CA ALA A 160 14.11 5.53 -16.03
C ALA A 160 15.40 5.05 -15.32
N SER A 161 15.61 5.44 -14.06
CA SER A 161 16.80 5.09 -13.30
C SER A 161 16.73 3.67 -12.72
N PRO A 162 17.84 2.90 -12.69
CA PRO A 162 17.90 1.64 -11.93
C PRO A 162 17.74 1.83 -10.41
N TYR A 163 17.89 3.07 -9.94
CA TYR A 163 17.73 3.47 -8.55
C TYR A 163 16.36 4.07 -8.25
N TYR A 164 15.40 4.01 -9.19
CA TYR A 164 14.05 4.57 -8.99
C TYR A 164 13.41 4.11 -7.68
N ASN A 165 12.82 5.06 -6.97
CA ASN A 165 12.22 4.94 -5.64
C ASN A 165 13.15 4.35 -4.56
N LYS A 166 14.45 4.62 -4.64
CA LYS A 166 15.44 4.18 -3.65
C LYS A 166 16.24 5.36 -3.09
N LEU A 167 16.59 5.24 -1.81
CA LEU A 167 17.63 6.03 -1.17
C LEU A 167 19.01 5.55 -1.64
N VAL A 168 19.84 6.49 -2.11
CA VAL A 168 21.23 6.24 -2.51
C VAL A 168 22.13 7.37 -2.00
N ASN A 169 23.42 7.10 -1.85
CA ASN A 169 24.41 8.12 -1.53
C ASN A 169 25.41 8.27 -2.68
N THR A 170 25.69 9.51 -3.10
CA THR A 170 26.59 9.80 -4.23
C THR A 170 28.07 9.52 -3.97
N SER A 171 28.48 9.26 -2.73
CA SER A 171 29.83 8.80 -2.42
C SER A 171 30.08 7.34 -2.84
N THR A 172 29.02 6.53 -2.95
CA THR A 172 29.10 5.11 -3.31
C THR A 172 28.38 4.80 -4.62
N THR A 173 27.43 5.65 -5.03
CA THR A 173 26.57 5.44 -6.19
C THR A 173 26.79 6.56 -7.21
N PRO A 174 27.30 6.27 -8.42
CA PRO A 174 27.40 7.27 -9.48
C PRO A 174 26.03 7.86 -9.82
N ARG A 175 25.97 9.18 -9.99
CA ARG A 175 24.74 9.87 -10.36
C ARG A 175 24.40 9.58 -11.83
N THR A 176 23.45 8.67 -12.06
CA THR A 176 22.95 8.29 -13.39
C THR A 176 21.50 8.69 -13.65
N TRP A 177 20.83 9.27 -12.66
CA TRP A 177 19.44 9.74 -12.75
C TRP A 177 19.36 11.20 -13.18
N ASN A 178 18.24 11.56 -13.83
CA ASN A 178 17.95 12.92 -14.27
C ASN A 178 17.27 13.76 -13.17
N SER A 179 16.50 13.11 -12.30
CA SER A 179 15.80 13.73 -11.17
C SER A 179 15.94 12.89 -9.90
N ALA A 180 15.99 13.57 -8.75
CA ALA A 180 15.97 12.99 -7.43
C ALA A 180 15.76 14.08 -6.38
N GLU A 181 15.19 13.71 -5.23
CA GLU A 181 15.15 14.55 -4.05
C GLU A 181 16.52 14.61 -3.38
N ASN A 182 17.06 15.82 -3.20
CA ASN A 182 18.29 16.06 -2.42
C ASN A 182 17.94 16.17 -0.93
N LEU A 183 18.06 15.07 -0.19
CA LEU A 183 17.57 14.99 1.20
C LEU A 183 18.31 15.96 2.13
N ALA A 184 19.62 16.14 1.91
CA ALA A 184 20.45 17.04 2.72
C ALA A 184 20.09 18.54 2.53
N ALA A 185 19.40 18.88 1.44
CA ALA A 185 18.96 20.25 1.14
C ALA A 185 17.50 20.49 1.53
N ALA A 186 16.81 19.49 2.07
CA ALA A 186 15.38 19.54 2.36
C ALA A 186 15.07 20.07 3.77
N SER A 187 16.02 20.75 4.42
CA SER A 187 15.75 21.33 5.74
C SER A 187 14.67 22.42 5.64
N PRO A 188 13.72 22.46 6.58
CA PRO A 188 13.56 21.56 7.74
C PRO A 188 12.51 20.46 7.53
N TYR A 189 12.05 20.25 6.30
CA TYR A 189 11.01 19.27 5.98
C TYR A 189 11.38 17.86 6.40
N TYR A 190 12.65 17.48 6.27
CA TYR A 190 13.17 16.16 6.69
C TYR A 190 13.95 16.23 7.99
N ASP A 191 13.62 17.13 8.92
CA ASP A 191 14.18 17.07 10.26
C ASP A 191 13.84 15.74 10.95
N TYR A 192 12.60 15.28 10.81
CA TYR A 192 12.14 13.94 11.17
C TYR A 192 11.15 13.45 10.10
N ALA A 193 11.35 12.24 9.59
CA ALA A 193 10.51 11.67 8.54
C ALA A 193 10.38 10.15 8.66
N LEU A 194 9.29 9.63 8.10
CA LEU A 194 9.01 8.21 7.93
C LEU A 194 8.80 7.91 6.44
N ALA A 195 9.49 6.89 5.93
CA ALA A 195 9.30 6.43 4.56
C ALA A 195 8.19 5.37 4.50
N LEU A 196 7.14 5.62 3.70
CA LEU A 196 6.08 4.63 3.50
C LEU A 196 6.60 3.48 2.62
N ASP A 197 5.96 2.31 2.71
CA ASP A 197 6.17 1.20 1.79
C ASP A 197 5.38 1.32 0.47
N TYR A 198 4.94 2.54 0.13
CA TYR A 198 4.30 2.82 -1.15
C TYR A 198 5.25 2.54 -2.32
N ASN A 199 4.76 1.79 -3.33
CA ASN A 199 5.52 1.39 -4.51
C ASN A 199 6.88 0.74 -4.17
N GLN A 200 6.88 -0.15 -3.17
CA GLN A 200 8.10 -0.84 -2.69
C GLN A 200 8.77 -1.68 -3.78
N ASP A 201 7.99 -2.24 -4.71
CA ASP A 201 8.50 -2.96 -5.88
C ASP A 201 9.18 -2.04 -6.92
N CYS A 202 9.19 -0.73 -6.68
CA CYS A 202 9.81 0.29 -7.52
C CYS A 202 9.29 0.25 -8.96
N VAL A 203 7.96 0.05 -9.13
CA VAL A 203 7.33 -0.02 -10.45
C VAL A 203 7.39 1.35 -11.12
N PRO A 204 8.10 1.51 -12.25
CA PRO A 204 8.27 2.81 -12.91
C PRO A 204 6.94 3.52 -13.20
N GLY A 205 6.91 4.84 -12.98
CA GLY A 205 5.76 5.68 -13.27
C GLY A 205 4.61 5.62 -12.26
N LYS A 206 4.69 4.77 -11.23
CA LYS A 206 3.65 4.67 -10.18
C LYS A 206 3.79 5.74 -9.08
N GLY A 207 4.86 6.52 -9.07
CA GLY A 207 5.13 7.49 -8.00
C GLY A 207 6.20 6.98 -7.05
N SER A 208 6.93 7.90 -6.44
CA SER A 208 8.09 7.62 -5.60
C SER A 208 8.16 8.62 -4.43
N ALA A 209 9.10 8.38 -3.51
CA ALA A 209 9.43 9.30 -2.43
C ALA A 209 8.21 9.76 -1.60
N ILE A 210 7.29 8.85 -1.27
CA ILE A 210 6.12 9.18 -0.45
C ILE A 210 6.49 9.03 1.02
N PHE A 211 6.58 10.17 1.72
CA PHE A 211 6.97 10.23 3.12
C PHE A 211 5.90 10.91 3.98
N LEU A 212 5.95 10.63 5.28
CA LEU A 212 5.37 11.48 6.31
C LEU A 212 6.50 12.29 6.95
N HIS A 213 6.39 13.63 6.98
CA HIS A 213 7.49 14.48 7.43
C HIS A 213 7.04 15.85 7.97
N CYS A 214 8.00 16.69 8.39
CA CYS A 214 7.73 17.99 9.02
C CYS A 214 7.23 19.06 8.04
N PHE A 215 6.44 20.02 8.54
CA PHE A 215 6.32 21.38 8.00
C PHE A 215 6.59 22.43 9.09
N THR A 216 6.87 23.67 8.68
CA THR A 216 7.27 24.78 9.57
C THR A 216 6.17 25.78 9.90
N ALA A 217 5.22 25.99 8.99
CA ALA A 217 4.03 26.81 9.20
C ALA A 217 2.88 26.25 8.34
N SER A 218 1.65 26.29 8.86
CA SER A 218 0.46 25.76 8.19
C SER A 218 0.05 26.62 7.00
N ALA A 219 -0.36 25.93 5.93
CA ALA A 219 -0.92 26.40 4.65
C ALA A 219 0.05 27.07 3.66
N ASP A 220 0.71 26.24 2.83
CA ASP A 220 1.19 26.65 1.49
C ASP A 220 1.27 25.43 0.54
N ASN A 221 0.95 25.69 -0.74
CA ASN A 221 1.14 24.95 -2.01
C ASN A 221 1.04 23.42 -2.10
N GLY A 222 0.73 22.70 -1.02
CA GLY A 222 0.72 21.24 -0.96
C GLY A 222 2.10 20.62 -1.15
N SER A 223 2.22 19.32 -0.87
CA SER A 223 3.46 18.59 -1.16
C SER A 223 3.49 18.09 -2.61
N ALA A 224 4.57 17.41 -3.00
CA ALA A 224 4.59 16.64 -4.24
C ALA A 224 3.87 15.27 -4.14
N GLY A 225 3.41 14.88 -2.94
CA GLY A 225 2.76 13.61 -2.66
C GLY A 225 2.90 13.16 -1.20
N CYS A 226 3.87 13.70 -0.46
CA CYS A 226 4.09 13.46 0.96
C CYS A 226 2.95 13.99 1.87
N ILE A 227 2.92 13.48 3.09
CA ILE A 227 2.07 13.94 4.19
C ILE A 227 2.93 14.80 5.11
N ARG A 228 2.47 16.02 5.41
CA ARG A 228 3.19 16.97 6.25
C ARG A 228 2.46 17.23 7.56
N LEU A 229 3.20 17.16 8.67
CA LEU A 229 2.74 17.43 10.03
C LEU A 229 3.65 18.45 10.75
N PRO A 230 3.18 19.11 11.82
CA PRO A 230 4.06 19.88 12.69
C PRO A 230 5.23 19.03 13.17
N GLU A 231 6.43 19.62 13.30
CA GLU A 231 7.65 18.88 13.68
C GLU A 231 7.46 18.04 14.95
N ALA A 232 6.75 18.54 15.96
CA ALA A 232 6.48 17.81 17.19
C ALA A 232 5.74 16.49 16.94
N ARG A 233 4.75 16.48 16.03
CA ARG A 233 3.99 15.28 15.66
C ARG A 233 4.80 14.33 14.79
N ALA A 234 5.54 14.86 13.81
CA ALA A 234 6.43 14.03 12.99
C ALA A 234 7.50 13.34 13.85
N LYS A 235 8.10 14.06 14.80
CA LYS A 235 9.06 13.52 15.77
C LYS A 235 8.43 12.44 16.65
N GLU A 236 7.25 12.69 17.20
CA GLU A 236 6.50 11.73 18.02
C GLU A 236 6.26 10.42 17.26
N LEU A 237 5.80 10.50 16.00
CA LEU A 237 5.58 9.34 15.15
C LEU A 237 6.88 8.60 14.80
N VAL A 238 7.99 9.31 14.57
CA VAL A 238 9.30 8.68 14.38
C VAL A 238 9.75 7.89 15.61
N GLN A 239 9.43 8.38 16.82
CA GLN A 239 9.75 7.70 18.08
C GLN A 239 8.85 6.48 18.34
N SER A 240 7.59 6.49 17.87
CA SER A 240 6.63 5.43 18.21
C SER A 240 6.39 4.40 17.13
N ALA A 241 6.55 4.74 15.84
CA ALA A 241 6.21 3.86 14.74
C ALA A 241 7.01 2.55 14.81
N THR A 242 6.32 1.43 14.67
CA THR A 242 6.89 0.08 14.64
C THR A 242 6.66 -0.56 13.26
N GLY A 243 7.17 -1.78 13.06
CA GLY A 243 6.85 -2.57 11.85
C GLY A 243 5.36 -2.97 11.73
N GLN A 244 4.59 -2.85 12.82
CA GLN A 244 3.14 -3.10 12.82
C GLN A 244 2.32 -1.81 12.69
N THR A 245 2.95 -0.64 12.75
CA THR A 245 2.22 0.61 12.51
C THR A 245 1.71 0.65 11.07
N ARG A 246 0.47 1.10 10.88
CA ARG A 246 -0.14 1.31 9.56
C ARG A 246 -0.59 2.75 9.40
N ILE A 247 -0.48 3.25 8.17
CA ILE A 247 -1.06 4.51 7.75
C ILE A 247 -2.18 4.25 6.74
N VAL A 248 -3.39 4.75 7.02
CA VAL A 248 -4.57 4.65 6.16
C VAL A 248 -4.84 6.03 5.58
N ILE A 249 -4.79 6.15 4.26
CA ILE A 249 -4.91 7.41 3.54
C ILE A 249 -6.17 7.37 2.67
N ALA A 250 -7.06 8.34 2.85
CA ALA A 250 -8.36 8.40 2.19
C ALA A 250 -8.68 9.80 1.67
N GLU A 251 -9.33 9.89 0.51
CA GLU A 251 -9.69 11.16 -0.14
C GLU A 251 -10.64 12.02 0.72
N ASN A 252 -11.48 11.35 1.50
CA ASN A 252 -12.43 11.92 2.46
C ASN A 252 -12.94 10.81 3.42
N MET A 253 -13.73 11.19 4.42
CA MET A 253 -14.27 10.24 5.42
C MET A 253 -15.09 9.09 4.80
N GLU A 254 -15.84 9.34 3.73
CA GLU A 254 -16.69 8.33 3.08
C GLU A 254 -15.88 7.28 2.30
N SER A 255 -14.64 7.62 1.95
CA SER A 255 -13.72 6.74 1.25
C SER A 255 -12.85 5.86 2.17
N LEU A 256 -12.96 6.01 3.50
CA LEU A 256 -12.27 5.11 4.44
C LEU A 256 -12.79 3.67 4.30
N ARG A 257 -11.87 2.71 4.39
CA ARG A 257 -12.08 1.28 4.23
C ARG A 257 -11.24 0.52 5.22
#